data_AF-A0A6Y2P7Q7-F1
#
_entry.id   AF-A0A6Y2P7Q7-F1
#
_cell.length_a   1.000
_cell.length_b   1.000
_cell.length_c   1.000
_cell.angle_alpha   90.00
_cell.angle_beta   90.00
_cell.angle_gamma   90.00
#
_symmetry.space_group_name_H-M   'P 1'
#
loop_
_entity.id
_entity.type
_entity.pdbx_description
1 polymer ?
#
loop_
_entity_poly.entity_id
_entity_poly.type
_entity_poly.pdbx_seq_one_letter_code
_entity_poly.pdbx_strand_id
1 'polypeptide(L)'
;PQKFDLIYLDFCGPLPSKKAGQKTLKAITSILKYHALSPLGVMITNVSLPSKEQNANEHKNIVNLVASYLYPKSTLESNNPEWNCTDGAISEGYSLDEWHKKVECEIEDFYGQYITRLLVDLISVISPYDNFTSSHSLYKNMFKISNYNDLTKSVNDLFHFDSNGNGGDIIVDSGLFPILWTIASIDKKYNNKDKNYYQDIYCDDDFNDYAQSFLSQ
;
A
#
# COMPACT_ATOMS: atom_id res chain seq x y z
N PRO A 1 -11.34 -26.53 -1.93
CA PRO A 1 -10.65 -25.88 -3.08
C PRO A 1 -9.47 -26.75 -3.54
N GLN A 2 -9.21 -26.78 -4.85
CA GLN A 2 -8.00 -27.41 -5.38
C GLN A 2 -6.76 -26.68 -4.86
N LYS A 3 -5.70 -27.44 -4.55
CA LYS A 3 -4.41 -26.92 -4.12
C LYS A 3 -3.41 -27.03 -5.27
N PHE A 4 -2.51 -26.07 -5.35
CA PHE A 4 -1.49 -25.98 -6.38
C PHE A 4 -0.11 -25.82 -5.72
N ASP A 5 0.88 -26.56 -6.22
CA ASP A 5 2.28 -26.40 -5.77
C ASP A 5 2.95 -25.19 -6.44
N LEU A 6 2.50 -24.83 -7.64
CA LEU A 6 2.96 -23.67 -8.38
C LEU A 6 1.76 -22.93 -8.98
N ILE A 7 1.70 -21.62 -8.75
CA ILE A 7 0.80 -20.72 -9.46
C ILE A 7 1.66 -19.68 -10.18
N TYR A 8 1.53 -19.59 -11.51
CA TYR A 8 2.17 -18.57 -12.33
C TYR A 8 1.12 -17.57 -12.82
N LEU A 9 1.33 -16.29 -12.52
CA LEU A 9 0.47 -15.17 -12.92
C LEU A 9 1.27 -14.21 -13.79
N ASP A 10 0.84 -14.03 -15.04
CA ASP A 10 1.48 -13.11 -15.97
C ASP A 10 0.56 -11.92 -16.25
N PHE A 11 0.74 -10.84 -15.49
CA PHE A 11 -0.04 -9.63 -15.68
C PHE A 11 0.69 -8.71 -16.65
N CYS A 12 0.15 -8.54 -17.86
CA CYS A 12 0.74 -7.67 -18.87
C CYS A 12 0.59 -6.16 -18.57
N GLY A 13 -0.04 -5.78 -17.46
CA GLY A 13 -0.30 -4.40 -17.07
C GLY A 13 0.24 -4.07 -15.67
N PRO A 14 0.20 -2.78 -15.29
CA PRO A 14 0.66 -2.36 -13.97
C PRO A 14 -0.25 -2.82 -12.84
N LEU A 15 0.30 -2.75 -11.63
CA LEU A 15 -0.41 -3.02 -10.39
C LEU A 15 -0.44 -1.73 -9.56
N PRO A 16 -1.60 -1.14 -9.27
CA PRO A 16 -2.94 -1.48 -9.76
C PRO A 16 -3.16 -1.07 -11.23
N SER A 17 -4.06 -1.78 -11.91
CA SER A 17 -4.52 -1.40 -13.26
C SER A 17 -5.79 -0.55 -13.18
N LYS A 18 -5.85 0.56 -13.93
CA LYS A 18 -7.07 1.40 -14.07
C LYS A 18 -8.21 0.70 -14.80
N LYS A 19 -7.93 -0.36 -15.57
CA LYS A 19 -8.96 -0.96 -16.43
C LYS A 19 -10.07 -1.57 -15.59
N ALA A 20 -11.28 -1.04 -15.74
CA ALA A 20 -12.48 -1.58 -15.10
C ALA A 20 -12.57 -3.10 -15.32
N GLY A 21 -12.58 -3.86 -14.21
CA GLY A 21 -12.62 -5.32 -14.22
C GLY A 21 -11.26 -6.03 -14.08
N GLN A 22 -10.13 -5.35 -14.29
CA GLN A 22 -8.80 -5.92 -14.00
C GLN A 22 -8.46 -5.78 -12.52
N LYS A 23 -9.08 -6.64 -11.70
CA LYS A 23 -8.79 -6.71 -10.26
C LYS A 23 -7.63 -7.67 -10.00
N THR A 24 -6.46 -7.30 -10.48
CA THR A 24 -5.22 -8.09 -10.34
C THR A 24 -4.92 -8.43 -8.89
N LEU A 25 -5.03 -7.44 -7.99
CA LEU A 25 -4.90 -7.66 -6.55
C LEU A 25 -5.96 -8.63 -6.03
N LYS A 26 -7.23 -8.48 -6.42
CA LYS A 26 -8.30 -9.40 -6.01
C LYS A 26 -8.04 -10.85 -6.40
N ALA A 27 -7.42 -11.11 -7.56
CA ALA A 27 -7.05 -12.46 -7.97
C ALA A 27 -6.06 -13.07 -6.97
N ILE A 28 -5.02 -12.31 -6.60
CA ILE A 28 -4.03 -12.71 -5.59
C ILE A 28 -4.70 -12.87 -4.22
N THR A 29 -5.51 -11.91 -3.76
CA THR A 29 -6.24 -12.00 -2.49
C THR A 29 -7.16 -13.22 -2.45
N SER A 30 -7.76 -13.61 -3.57
CA SER A 30 -8.60 -14.81 -3.67
C SER A 30 -7.79 -16.09 -3.53
N ILE A 31 -6.61 -16.17 -4.16
CA ILE A 31 -5.67 -17.29 -3.99
C ILE A 31 -5.32 -17.47 -2.51
N LEU A 32 -5.02 -16.36 -1.81
CA LEU A 32 -4.68 -16.38 -0.38
C LEU A 32 -5.87 -16.77 0.48
N LYS A 33 -7.03 -16.14 0.27
CA LYS A 33 -8.27 -16.39 1.03
C LYS A 33 -8.72 -17.85 0.96
N TYR A 34 -8.63 -18.48 -0.21
CA TYR A 34 -9.00 -19.88 -0.38
C TYR A 34 -7.85 -20.86 -0.12
N HIS A 35 -6.70 -20.34 0.34
CA HIS A 35 -5.47 -21.08 0.54
C HIS A 35 -5.13 -21.96 -0.68
N ALA A 36 -5.21 -21.43 -1.89
CA ALA A 36 -5.07 -22.25 -3.10
C ALA A 36 -3.65 -22.83 -3.29
N LEU A 37 -2.64 -22.35 -2.56
CA LEU A 37 -1.30 -22.94 -2.55
C LEU A 37 -1.20 -24.11 -1.56
N SER A 38 -0.46 -25.15 -1.96
CA SER A 38 0.02 -26.20 -1.06
C SER A 38 0.99 -25.64 -0.02
N PRO A 39 1.23 -26.32 1.11
CA PRO A 39 2.39 -26.02 1.96
C PRO A 39 3.68 -26.05 1.13
N LEU A 40 4.53 -25.03 1.28
CA LEU A 40 5.73 -24.79 0.43
C LEU A 40 5.43 -24.53 -1.06
N GLY A 41 4.17 -24.30 -1.42
CA GLY A 41 3.79 -23.89 -2.76
C GLY A 41 4.32 -22.50 -3.11
N VAL A 42 4.60 -22.27 -4.39
CA VAL A 42 5.21 -21.04 -4.89
C VAL A 42 4.21 -20.30 -5.76
N MET A 43 4.12 -18.98 -5.55
CA MET A 43 3.45 -18.07 -6.48
C MET A 43 4.49 -17.21 -7.17
N ILE A 44 4.50 -17.24 -8.50
CA ILE A 44 5.34 -16.37 -9.33
C ILE A 44 4.40 -15.40 -10.03
N THR A 45 4.66 -14.10 -9.89
CA THR A 45 3.88 -13.06 -10.53
C THR A 45 4.78 -12.12 -11.31
N ASN A 46 4.36 -11.79 -12.53
CA ASN A 46 4.99 -10.79 -13.37
C ASN A 46 4.02 -9.62 -13.58
N VAL A 47 4.55 -8.40 -13.60
CA VAL A 47 3.81 -7.15 -13.83
C VAL A 47 4.66 -6.20 -14.66
N SER A 48 4.04 -5.26 -15.36
CA SER A 48 4.75 -4.28 -16.20
C SER A 48 4.66 -2.87 -15.63
N LEU A 49 5.74 -2.09 -15.80
CA LEU A 49 5.75 -0.64 -15.60
C LEU A 49 5.43 0.01 -16.96
N PRO A 50 4.36 0.82 -17.10
CA PRO A 50 4.11 1.57 -18.32
C PRO A 50 5.20 2.65 -18.51
N SER A 51 5.72 2.74 -19.73
CA SER A 51 6.67 3.78 -20.10
C SER A 51 6.00 5.16 -20.23
N LYS A 52 6.78 6.24 -20.06
CA LYS A 52 6.30 7.62 -20.21
C LYS A 52 5.78 7.87 -21.63
N GLU A 53 6.38 7.25 -22.64
CA GLU A 53 6.01 7.38 -24.05
C GLU A 53 4.68 6.70 -24.37
N GLN A 54 4.36 5.60 -23.70
CA GLN A 54 3.12 4.86 -23.90
C GLN A 54 1.94 5.53 -23.22
N ASN A 55 2.11 5.96 -21.97
CA ASN A 55 1.05 6.57 -21.18
C ASN A 55 1.61 7.44 -20.04
N ALA A 56 1.89 8.71 -20.35
CA ALA A 56 2.45 9.65 -19.39
C ALA A 56 1.59 9.84 -18.12
N ASN A 57 0.26 9.86 -18.26
CA ASN A 57 -0.64 10.03 -17.11
C ASN A 57 -0.63 8.81 -16.19
N GLU A 58 -0.67 7.60 -16.75
CA GLU A 58 -0.61 6.37 -15.94
C GLU A 58 0.76 6.20 -15.29
N HIS A 59 1.83 6.52 -16.01
CA HIS A 59 3.18 6.53 -15.45
C HIS A 59 3.30 7.48 -14.24
N LYS A 60 2.82 8.72 -14.38
CA LYS A 60 2.78 9.70 -13.28
C LYS A 60 1.98 9.18 -12.07
N ASN A 61 0.82 8.58 -12.32
CA ASN A 61 -0.03 8.04 -11.26
C ASN A 61 0.65 6.89 -10.50
N ILE A 62 1.41 6.05 -11.20
CA ILE A 62 2.23 5.00 -10.57
C ILE A 62 3.34 5.61 -9.73
N VAL A 63 4.07 6.60 -10.24
CA VAL A 63 5.11 7.31 -9.46
C VAL A 63 4.53 7.84 -8.15
N ASN A 64 3.39 8.54 -8.20
CA ASN A 64 2.74 9.10 -7.01
C ASN A 64 2.32 8.01 -6.01
N LEU A 65 1.80 6.88 -6.51
CA LEU A 65 1.40 5.75 -5.66
C LEU A 65 2.62 5.06 -5.03
N VAL A 66 3.66 4.80 -5.82
CA VAL A 66 4.92 4.18 -5.37
C VAL A 66 5.59 5.07 -4.32
N ALA A 67 5.65 6.38 -4.56
CA ALA A 67 6.21 7.34 -3.61
C ALA A 67 5.42 7.31 -2.28
N SER A 68 4.10 7.38 -2.35
CA SER A 68 3.22 7.31 -1.17
C SER A 68 3.37 5.98 -0.41
N TYR A 69 3.49 4.87 -1.13
CA TYR A 69 3.51 3.53 -0.54
C TYR A 69 4.86 3.19 0.12
N LEU A 70 5.96 3.63 -0.49
CA LEU A 70 7.31 3.33 0.00
C LEU A 70 7.83 4.34 1.03
N TYR A 71 7.30 5.57 1.05
CA TYR A 71 7.74 6.60 2.00
C TYR A 71 7.77 6.15 3.47
N PRO A 72 6.72 5.49 4.02
CA PRO A 72 6.72 5.09 5.42
C PRO A 72 7.49 3.78 5.67
N LYS A 73 8.07 3.14 4.65
CA LYS A 73 8.77 1.86 4.83
C LYS A 73 10.14 2.11 5.45
N SER A 74 10.41 1.51 6.61
CA SER A 74 11.67 1.74 7.34
C SER A 74 12.92 1.22 6.62
N THR A 75 12.75 0.25 5.71
CA THR A 75 13.85 -0.33 4.91
C THR A 75 13.40 -0.56 3.48
N LEU A 76 14.34 -0.41 2.56
CA LEU A 76 14.16 -0.58 1.12
C LEU A 76 15.26 -1.49 0.57
N GLU A 77 15.03 -2.11 -0.58
CA GLU A 77 16.04 -2.94 -1.24
C GLU A 77 17.14 -2.06 -1.84
N SER A 78 18.36 -2.57 -1.85
CA SER A 78 19.52 -1.90 -2.43
C SER A 78 20.31 -2.82 -3.35
N ASN A 79 20.99 -2.23 -4.33
CA ASN A 79 21.86 -2.95 -5.25
C ASN A 79 23.27 -3.23 -4.65
N ASN A 80 23.47 -3.01 -3.35
CA ASN A 80 24.75 -3.29 -2.70
C ASN A 80 24.88 -4.81 -2.47
N PRO A 81 25.91 -5.47 -3.06
CA PRO A 81 26.09 -6.92 -2.98
C PRO A 81 26.46 -7.42 -1.57
N GLU A 82 26.99 -6.56 -0.70
CA GLU A 82 27.33 -6.91 0.68
C GLU A 82 26.15 -6.71 1.64
N TRP A 83 25.28 -5.75 1.34
CA TRP A 83 24.12 -5.40 2.14
C TRP A 83 22.98 -4.89 1.25
N ASN A 84 22.09 -5.79 0.85
CA ASN A 84 21.04 -5.54 -0.14
C ASN A 84 19.82 -4.76 0.39
N CYS A 85 19.99 -4.02 1.49
CA CYS A 85 18.97 -3.17 2.09
C CYS A 85 19.53 -1.77 2.35
N THR A 86 18.69 -0.74 2.30
CA THR A 86 19.00 0.62 2.77
C THR A 86 17.91 1.10 3.70
N ASP A 87 18.21 2.17 4.43
CA ASP A 87 17.22 2.84 5.26
C ASP A 87 16.11 3.47 4.39
N GLY A 88 14.93 3.58 4.98
CA GLY A 88 13.75 4.17 4.37
C GLY A 88 13.82 5.68 4.23
N ALA A 89 12.86 6.25 3.48
CA ALA A 89 12.82 7.68 3.17
C ALA A 89 12.88 8.57 4.41
N ILE A 90 12.10 8.22 5.44
CA ILE A 90 12.02 8.98 6.70
C ILE A 90 13.32 8.91 7.50
N SER A 91 13.94 7.72 7.57
CA SER A 91 15.21 7.51 8.28
C SER A 91 16.37 8.29 7.64
N GLU A 92 16.36 8.38 6.31
CA GLU A 92 17.30 9.19 5.53
C GLU A 92 16.98 10.70 5.57
N GLY A 93 15.87 11.09 6.21
CA GLY A 93 15.48 12.49 6.40
C GLY A 93 14.92 13.18 5.15
N TYR A 94 14.45 12.41 4.15
CA TYR A 94 13.81 12.99 2.98
C TYR A 94 12.50 13.68 3.34
N SER A 95 12.29 14.89 2.84
CA SER A 95 10.94 15.46 2.76
C SER A 95 10.09 14.71 1.72
N LEU A 96 8.77 14.87 1.81
CA LEU A 96 7.83 14.29 0.85
C LEU A 96 8.17 14.66 -0.61
N ASP A 97 8.50 15.92 -0.88
CA ASP A 97 8.83 16.40 -2.23
C ASP A 97 10.17 15.84 -2.73
N GLU A 98 11.18 15.74 -1.85
CA GLU A 98 12.48 15.17 -2.21
C GLU A 98 12.37 13.67 -2.49
N TRP A 99 11.61 12.95 -1.65
CA TRP A 99 11.33 11.54 -1.85
C TRP A 99 10.60 11.28 -3.16
N HIS A 100 9.56 12.07 -3.45
CA HIS A 100 8.78 11.94 -4.67
C HIS A 100 9.66 12.11 -5.91
N LYS A 101 10.48 13.16 -5.94
CA LYS A 101 11.44 13.39 -7.04
C LYS A 101 12.43 12.24 -7.20
N LYS A 102 12.94 11.71 -6.09
CA LYS A 102 13.84 10.54 -6.11
C LYS A 102 13.15 9.33 -6.73
N VAL A 103 11.91 9.03 -6.30
CA VAL A 103 11.11 7.94 -6.87
C VAL A 103 10.82 8.17 -8.35
N GLU A 104 10.53 9.40 -8.78
CA GLU A 104 10.30 9.70 -10.19
C GLU A 104 11.56 9.46 -11.04
N CYS A 105 12.73 9.85 -10.55
CA CYS A 105 14.00 9.68 -11.26
C CYS A 105 14.43 8.21 -11.36
N GLU A 106 14.12 7.40 -10.34
CA GLU A 106 14.58 6.01 -10.20
C GLU A 106 13.40 5.02 -10.19
N ILE A 107 12.31 5.36 -10.90
CA ILE A 107 11.04 4.60 -10.84
C ILE A 107 11.17 3.13 -11.26
N GLU A 108 12.09 2.81 -12.17
CA GLU A 108 12.33 1.43 -12.62
C GLU A 108 12.74 0.52 -11.45
N ASP A 109 13.59 1.03 -10.55
CA ASP A 109 14.02 0.30 -9.36
C ASP A 109 12.92 0.28 -8.29
N PHE A 110 12.34 1.45 -7.98
CA PHE A 110 11.34 1.56 -6.91
C PHE A 110 10.03 0.84 -7.22
N TYR A 111 9.64 0.73 -8.50
CA TYR A 111 8.44 -0.01 -8.85
C TYR A 111 8.57 -1.50 -8.51
N GLY A 112 9.71 -2.13 -8.78
CA GLY A 112 9.96 -3.52 -8.40
C GLY A 112 9.90 -3.75 -6.89
N GLN A 113 10.45 -2.81 -6.11
CA GLN A 113 10.36 -2.82 -4.64
C GLN A 113 8.92 -2.70 -4.17
N TYR A 114 8.18 -1.73 -4.71
CA TYR A 114 6.76 -1.54 -4.41
C TYR A 114 5.93 -2.80 -4.66
N ILE A 115 6.13 -3.49 -5.79
CA ILE A 115 5.40 -4.73 -6.09
C ILE A 115 5.72 -5.81 -5.06
N THR A 116 7.01 -6.02 -4.76
CA THR A 116 7.45 -6.98 -3.75
C THR A 116 6.79 -6.69 -2.40
N ARG A 117 6.85 -5.43 -1.95
CA ARG A 117 6.32 -5.00 -0.65
C ARG A 117 4.80 -5.10 -0.59
N LEU A 118 4.10 -4.73 -1.66
CA LEU A 118 2.65 -4.87 -1.77
C LEU A 118 2.20 -6.32 -1.66
N LEU A 119 2.89 -7.24 -2.32
CA LEU A 119 2.57 -8.67 -2.23
C LEU A 119 2.85 -9.22 -0.83
N VAL A 120 3.97 -8.85 -0.22
CA VAL A 120 4.31 -9.24 1.17
C VAL A 120 3.26 -8.71 2.14
N ASP A 121 2.88 -7.43 2.05
CA ASP A 121 1.85 -6.82 2.89
C ASP A 121 0.49 -7.49 2.68
N LEU A 122 0.14 -7.81 1.44
CA LEU A 122 -1.11 -8.49 1.11
C LEU A 122 -1.21 -9.87 1.79
N ILE A 123 -0.11 -10.61 1.78
CA ILE A 123 -0.01 -11.97 2.34
C ILE A 123 0.08 -11.95 3.87
N SER A 124 0.92 -11.08 4.42
CA SER A 124 1.31 -11.10 5.83
C SER A 124 0.40 -10.25 6.72
N VAL A 125 -0.24 -9.22 6.17
CA VAL A 125 -1.07 -8.27 6.92
C VAL A 125 -2.50 -8.27 6.39
N ILE A 126 -2.72 -7.82 5.16
CA ILE A 126 -4.07 -7.50 4.68
C ILE A 126 -4.99 -8.74 4.70
N SER A 127 -4.57 -9.86 4.10
CA SER A 127 -5.41 -11.07 4.03
C SER A 127 -5.68 -11.70 5.41
N PRO A 128 -4.69 -11.84 6.32
CA PRO A 128 -4.96 -12.28 7.69
C PRO A 128 -5.97 -11.40 8.45
N TYR A 129 -5.84 -10.07 8.38
CA TYR A 129 -6.75 -9.15 9.08
C TYR A 129 -8.17 -9.15 8.50
N ASP A 130 -8.33 -9.24 7.17
CA ASP A 130 -9.64 -9.39 6.52
C ASP A 130 -10.37 -10.66 6.98
N ASN A 131 -9.63 -11.77 7.10
CA ASN A 131 -10.18 -13.03 7.59
C ASN A 131 -10.50 -12.99 9.10
N PHE A 132 -9.63 -12.38 9.91
CA PHE A 132 -9.77 -12.33 11.36
C PHE A 132 -11.03 -11.54 11.79
N THR A 133 -11.24 -10.37 11.18
CA THR A 133 -12.38 -9.49 11.50
C THR A 133 -13.73 -10.06 11.05
N SER A 134 -13.75 -10.79 9.93
CA SER A 134 -14.99 -11.29 9.32
C SER A 134 -15.51 -12.59 9.94
N SER A 135 -14.64 -13.42 10.55
CA SER A 135 -15.01 -14.82 10.83
C SER A 135 -14.48 -15.42 12.15
N HIS A 136 -13.58 -14.73 12.88
CA HIS A 136 -12.96 -15.35 14.06
C HIS A 136 -13.69 -15.03 15.36
N SER A 137 -14.00 -16.07 16.15
CA SER A 137 -14.59 -15.93 17.49
C SER A 137 -13.75 -15.07 18.46
N LEU A 138 -12.41 -15.12 18.35
CA LEU A 138 -11.49 -14.33 19.16
C LEU A 138 -11.68 -12.84 18.93
N TYR A 139 -12.01 -12.40 17.72
CA TYR A 139 -12.27 -10.99 17.45
C TYR A 139 -13.36 -10.43 18.39
N LYS A 140 -14.45 -11.19 18.60
CA LYS A 140 -15.54 -10.80 19.51
C LYS A 140 -15.14 -10.76 20.98
N ASN A 141 -14.11 -11.54 21.37
CA ASN A 141 -13.59 -11.56 22.73
C ASN A 141 -12.53 -10.49 22.97
N MET A 142 -11.75 -10.15 21.95
CA MET A 142 -10.70 -9.12 22.01
C MET A 142 -11.28 -7.71 21.86
N PHE A 143 -12.29 -7.54 21.00
CA PHE A 143 -12.86 -6.25 20.66
C PHE A 143 -14.34 -6.20 21.04
N LYS A 144 -14.66 -5.40 22.05
CA LYS A 144 -16.04 -5.11 22.42
C LYS A 144 -16.49 -3.81 21.74
N ILE A 145 -16.88 -3.92 20.47
CA ILE A 145 -17.38 -2.77 19.71
C ILE A 145 -18.86 -2.59 20.02
N SER A 146 -19.18 -1.74 21.00
CA SER A 146 -20.56 -1.38 21.35
C SER A 146 -21.08 -0.16 20.60
N ASN A 147 -20.19 0.74 20.17
CA ASN A 147 -20.54 1.96 19.45
C ASN A 147 -19.58 2.20 18.28
N TYR A 148 -20.09 2.10 17.06
CA TYR A 148 -19.30 2.26 15.84
C TYR A 148 -18.83 3.70 15.62
N ASN A 149 -19.57 4.70 16.10
CA ASN A 149 -19.20 6.10 15.94
C ASN A 149 -17.97 6.46 16.78
N ASP A 150 -17.90 5.96 18.03
CA ASP A 150 -16.76 6.18 18.92
C ASP A 150 -15.50 5.52 18.37
N LEU A 151 -15.64 4.32 17.78
CA LEU A 151 -14.54 3.64 17.11
C LEU A 151 -14.05 4.45 15.89
N THR A 152 -14.96 4.93 15.05
CA THR A 152 -14.61 5.72 13.87
C THR A 152 -13.87 7.00 14.26
N LYS A 153 -14.33 7.67 15.33
CA LYS A 153 -13.64 8.83 15.87
C LYS A 153 -12.23 8.47 16.37
N SER A 154 -12.12 7.43 17.19
CA SER A 154 -10.84 6.98 17.74
C SER A 154 -9.83 6.62 16.63
N VAL A 155 -10.31 5.98 15.55
CA VAL A 155 -9.48 5.67 14.38
C VAL A 155 -9.04 6.94 13.65
N ASN A 156 -9.93 7.91 13.46
CA ASN A 156 -9.57 9.19 12.83
C ASN A 156 -8.51 9.96 13.65
N ASP A 157 -8.57 9.89 14.97
CA ASP A 157 -7.59 10.55 15.85
C ASP A 157 -6.17 9.95 15.67
N LEU A 158 -6.04 8.70 15.19
CA LEU A 158 -4.72 8.12 14.89
C LEU A 158 -4.07 8.72 13.63
N PHE A 159 -4.88 9.26 12.71
CA PHE A 159 -4.39 9.82 11.44
C PHE A 159 -3.95 11.28 11.55
N HIS A 160 -4.33 11.99 12.61
CA HIS A 160 -4.10 13.42 12.72
C HIS A 160 -3.74 13.83 14.14
N PHE A 161 -2.92 14.87 14.26
CA PHE A 161 -2.75 15.55 15.54
C PHE A 161 -3.91 16.50 15.81
N ASP A 162 -4.43 16.48 17.02
CA ASP A 162 -5.31 17.54 17.52
C ASP A 162 -4.53 18.84 17.81
N SER A 163 -5.25 19.89 18.20
CA SER A 163 -4.63 21.20 18.53
C SER A 163 -3.64 21.15 19.70
N ASN A 164 -3.71 20.11 20.54
CA ASN A 164 -2.85 19.92 21.70
C ASN A 164 -1.69 18.96 21.39
N GLY A 165 -1.59 18.44 20.15
CA GLY A 165 -0.60 17.47 19.73
C GLY A 165 -0.90 16.03 20.14
N ASN A 166 -2.13 15.71 20.55
CA ASN A 166 -2.54 14.32 20.79
C ASN A 166 -2.95 13.64 19.49
N GLY A 167 -2.88 12.30 19.46
CA GLY A 167 -3.18 11.50 18.27
C GLY A 167 -1.99 11.45 17.30
N GLY A 168 -2.29 11.25 16.02
CA GLY A 168 -1.26 11.22 14.98
C GLY A 168 -0.28 10.06 15.08
N ASP A 169 -0.64 8.98 15.78
CA ASP A 169 0.15 7.76 15.94
C ASP A 169 0.66 7.21 14.59
N ILE A 170 -0.19 7.28 13.55
CA ILE A 170 0.16 6.82 12.20
C ILE A 170 1.24 7.72 11.57
N ILE A 171 1.32 9.00 11.96
CA ILE A 171 2.33 9.93 11.47
C ILE A 171 3.66 9.69 12.19
N VAL A 172 3.67 9.63 13.53
CA VAL A 172 4.90 9.45 14.31
C VAL A 172 5.51 8.07 14.12
N ASP A 173 4.67 7.04 14.07
CA ASP A 173 5.08 5.64 13.98
C ASP A 173 4.75 5.08 12.59
N SER A 174 4.91 5.88 11.55
CA SER A 174 4.63 5.50 10.16
C SER A 174 5.33 4.22 9.73
N GLY A 175 6.53 3.94 10.24
CA GLY A 175 7.25 2.67 10.04
C GLY A 175 6.55 1.44 10.65
N LEU A 176 5.78 1.61 11.72
CA LEU A 176 4.95 0.56 12.32
C LEU A 176 3.57 0.47 11.65
N PHE A 177 3.08 1.58 11.09
CA PHE A 177 1.78 1.67 10.43
C PHE A 177 1.86 2.03 8.93
N PRO A 178 2.73 1.40 8.12
CA PRO A 178 3.03 1.90 6.78
C PRO A 178 1.85 1.80 5.82
N ILE A 179 1.02 0.76 5.96
CA ILE A 179 -0.21 0.60 5.15
C ILE A 179 -1.22 1.68 5.51
N LEU A 180 -1.41 1.98 6.80
CA LEU A 180 -2.34 3.01 7.23
C LEU A 180 -1.85 4.40 6.81
N TRP A 181 -0.56 4.69 6.96
CA TRP A 181 0.04 5.93 6.47
C TRP A 181 -0.18 6.09 4.96
N THR A 182 0.01 5.01 4.19
CA THR A 182 -0.24 5.03 2.75
C THR A 182 -1.71 5.33 2.44
N ILE A 183 -2.65 4.67 3.12
CA ILE A 183 -4.09 4.92 2.96
C ILE A 183 -4.41 6.39 3.27
N ALA A 184 -3.86 6.93 4.36
CA ALA A 184 -4.00 8.33 4.72
C ALA A 184 -3.49 9.25 3.62
N SER A 185 -2.37 8.89 2.99
CA SER A 185 -1.77 9.66 1.91
C SER A 185 -2.60 9.67 0.63
N ILE A 186 -3.33 8.61 0.32
CA ILE A 186 -4.00 8.44 -0.99
C ILE A 186 -5.54 8.47 -0.92
N ASP A 187 -6.14 8.60 0.27
CA ASP A 187 -7.59 8.75 0.46
C ASP A 187 -7.93 10.15 0.99
N LYS A 188 -8.71 10.92 0.22
CA LYS A 188 -9.16 12.28 0.61
C LYS A 188 -9.86 12.31 1.97
N LYS A 189 -10.50 11.22 2.38
CA LYS A 189 -11.20 11.12 3.67
C LYS A 189 -10.21 11.14 4.84
N TYR A 190 -9.11 10.39 4.74
CA TYR A 190 -8.13 10.25 5.81
C TYR A 190 -6.96 11.23 5.69
N ASN A 191 -6.68 11.73 4.48
CA ASN A 191 -5.69 12.78 4.30
C ASN A 191 -6.14 14.08 4.95
N ASN A 192 -7.40 14.48 4.70
CA ASN A 192 -8.03 15.68 5.23
C ASN A 192 -7.17 16.97 5.09
N LYS A 193 -6.39 17.06 4.01
CA LYS A 193 -5.42 18.16 3.77
C LYS A 193 -4.37 18.34 4.86
N ASP A 194 -4.04 17.26 5.56
CA ASP A 194 -2.98 17.25 6.56
C ASP A 194 -1.63 17.18 5.86
N LYS A 195 -0.80 18.21 6.10
CA LYS A 195 0.53 18.38 5.49
C LYS A 195 1.53 17.27 5.81
N ASN A 196 1.21 16.38 6.75
CA ASN A 196 2.04 15.21 7.06
C ASN A 196 1.93 14.10 5.98
N TYR A 197 1.03 14.27 5.02
CA TYR A 197 0.81 13.34 3.91
C TYR A 197 0.97 14.03 2.54
N TYR A 198 1.14 13.24 1.47
CA TYR A 198 1.13 13.78 0.10
C TYR A 198 -0.21 14.44 -0.22
N GLN A 199 -0.16 15.56 -0.96
CA GLN A 199 -1.37 16.34 -1.29
C GLN A 199 -1.84 16.15 -2.73
N ASP A 200 -1.16 15.30 -3.52
CA ASP A 200 -1.41 15.08 -4.95
C ASP A 200 -2.86 14.69 -5.25
N ILE A 201 -3.51 13.95 -4.34
CA ILE A 201 -4.92 13.56 -4.49
C ILE A 201 -5.87 14.75 -4.59
N TYR A 202 -5.52 15.93 -4.09
CA TYR A 202 -6.35 17.14 -4.21
C TYR A 202 -5.99 18.00 -5.41
N CYS A 203 -4.80 17.82 -5.98
CA CYS A 203 -4.28 18.61 -7.09
C CYS A 203 -4.46 17.91 -8.45
N ASP A 204 -4.65 16.59 -8.44
CA ASP A 204 -4.75 15.76 -9.64
C ASP A 204 -5.93 14.78 -9.50
N ASP A 205 -7.04 15.09 -10.16
CA ASP A 205 -8.24 14.25 -10.15
C ASP A 205 -8.00 12.88 -10.81
N ASP A 206 -7.13 12.81 -11.83
CA ASP A 206 -6.75 11.53 -12.46
C ASP A 206 -6.01 10.63 -11.46
N PHE A 207 -5.17 11.20 -10.60
CA PHE A 207 -4.49 10.46 -9.54
C PHE A 207 -5.45 10.06 -8.42
N ASN A 208 -6.36 10.93 -8.02
CA ASN A 208 -7.39 10.58 -7.04
C ASN A 208 -8.20 9.36 -7.50
N ASP A 209 -8.66 9.35 -8.76
CA ASP A 209 -9.40 8.22 -9.31
C ASP A 209 -8.55 6.94 -9.37
N TYR A 210 -7.24 7.08 -9.64
CA TYR A 210 -6.29 5.97 -9.59
C TYR A 210 -6.17 5.38 -8.18
N ALA A 211 -6.00 6.23 -7.18
CA ALA A 211 -5.91 5.83 -5.78
C ALA A 211 -7.19 5.17 -5.29
N GLN A 212 -8.37 5.66 -5.67
CA GLN A 212 -9.64 5.01 -5.34
C GLN A 212 -9.77 3.64 -6.03
N SER A 213 -9.24 3.50 -7.25
CA SER A 213 -9.17 2.19 -7.92
C SER A 213 -8.25 1.22 -7.19
N PHE A 214 -7.13 1.68 -6.64
CA PHE A 214 -6.24 0.88 -5.77
C PHE A 214 -6.96 0.40 -4.50
N LEU A 215 -7.56 1.33 -3.76
CA LEU A 215 -8.20 1.08 -2.46
C LEU A 215 -9.45 0.17 -2.55
N SER A 216 -10.04 0.02 -3.74
CA SER A 216 -11.25 -0.77 -3.97
C SER A 216 -11.03 -2.19 -4.52
N GLN A 217 -9.76 -2.61 -4.64
CA GLN A 217 -9.40 -3.91 -5.22
C GLN A 217 -9.42 -5.07 -4.23
#